data_AF-G6EFG3-F1
#
_entry.id   AF-G6EFG3-F1
#
_cell.length_a   1.000
_cell.length_b   1.000
_cell.length_c   1.000
_cell.angle_alpha   90.00
_cell.angle_beta   90.00
_cell.angle_gamma   90.00
#
_symmetry.space_group_name_H-M   'P 1'
#
loop_
_entity.id
_entity.type
_entity.pdbx_description
1 polymer ?
#
loop_
_entity_poly.entity_id
_entity_poly.type
_entity_poly.pdbx_seq_one_letter_code
_entity_poly.pdbx_strand_id
1 'polypeptide(L)' 'MRTHKHIQAKARIVGFPFTFQCTACESVEHRRTPMLPAGWATVEAADDVYAYCGECAPVLPAGSVQ' A
#
# COMPACT_ATOMS: atom_id res chain seq x y z
N MET A 1 29.29 14.09 41.32
CA MET A 1 28.80 12.86 40.64
C MET A 1 27.52 13.23 39.88
N ARG A 2 27.59 13.46 38.56
CA ARG A 2 26.42 13.83 37.72
C ARG A 2 25.99 12.60 36.92
N THR A 3 24.84 12.05 37.27
CA THR A 3 24.24 10.88 36.62
C THR A 3 23.55 11.34 35.33
N HIS A 4 24.17 11.07 34.19
CA HIS A 4 23.55 11.27 32.88
C HIS A 4 22.43 10.22 32.71
N LYS A 5 21.17 10.64 32.87
CA LYS A 5 20.01 9.83 32.48
C LYS A 5 20.00 9.70 30.96
N HIS A 6 20.39 8.53 30.47
CA HIS A 6 20.20 8.13 29.07
C HIS A 6 18.69 8.04 28.79
N ILE A 7 18.12 9.09 28.21
CA ILE A 7 16.79 9.02 27.60
C ILE A 7 16.97 8.25 26.29
N GLN A 8 16.80 6.93 26.34
CA GLN A 8 16.61 6.12 25.13
C GLN A 8 15.28 6.55 24.49
N ALA A 9 15.33 7.55 23.62
CA ALA A 9 14.26 7.78 22.67
C ALA A 9 14.18 6.54 21.78
N LYS A 10 13.20 5.65 22.04
CA LYS A 10 12.85 4.58 21.12
C LYS A 10 12.55 5.24 19.77
N ALA A 11 13.46 5.12 18.82
CA ALA A 11 13.22 5.52 17.44
C ALA A 11 11.97 4.79 16.99
N ARG A 12 10.86 5.53 16.86
CA ARG A 12 9.63 5.01 16.28
C ARG A 12 9.99 4.74 14.82
N ILE A 13 10.09 3.47 14.43
CA ILE A 13 10.21 3.10 13.03
C ILE A 13 8.89 3.54 12.38
N VAL A 14 8.88 4.77 11.87
CA VAL A 14 7.79 5.25 11.02
C VAL A 14 8.06 4.58 9.68
N GLY A 15 7.52 3.38 9.48
CA GLY A 15 7.55 2.74 8.18
C GLY A 15 7.02 3.74 7.15
N PHE A 16 7.70 3.85 6.01
CA PHE A 16 7.29 4.76 4.94
C PHE A 16 5.84 4.44 4.57
N PRO A 17 4.94 5.45 4.54
CA PRO A 17 3.58 5.23 4.10
C PRO A 17 3.59 4.84 2.62
N PHE A 18 2.87 3.78 2.28
CA PHE A 18 2.58 3.38 0.92
C PHE A 18 1.24 3.98 0.53
N THR A 19 1.20 4.63 -0.62
CA THR A 19 0.00 5.24 -1.18
C THR A 19 -0.46 4.41 -2.36
N PHE A 20 -1.69 3.94 -2.29
CA PHE A 20 -2.37 3.25 -3.39
C PHE A 20 -3.42 4.19 -3.96
N GLN A 21 -3.44 4.37 -5.27
CA GLN A 21 -4.43 5.19 -5.96
C GLN A 21 -5.16 4.34 -6.97
N CYS A 22 -6.49 4.40 -6.95
CA CYS A 22 -7.29 3.71 -7.95
C CYS A 22 -7.13 4.38 -9.31
N THR A 23 -6.80 3.61 -10.34
CA THR A 23 -6.65 4.11 -11.72
C THR A 23 -7.96 4.64 -12.31
N ALA A 24 -9.12 4.14 -11.86
CA ALA A 24 -10.42 4.51 -12.42
C ALA A 24 -11.08 5.73 -11.74
N CYS A 25 -11.18 5.73 -10.41
CA CYS A 25 -11.89 6.77 -9.66
C CYS A 25 -10.97 7.66 -8.82
N GLU A 26 -9.65 7.45 -8.91
CA GLU A 26 -8.63 8.21 -8.18
C GLU A 26 -8.73 8.12 -6.65
N SER A 27 -9.55 7.21 -6.09
CA SER A 27 -9.63 6.97 -4.65
C SER A 27 -8.25 6.61 -4.11
N VAL A 28 -7.83 7.25 -3.00
CA VAL A 28 -6.51 7.04 -2.40
C VAL A 28 -6.62 6.30 -1.08
N GLU A 29 -5.78 5.29 -0.89
CA GLU A 29 -5.64 4.57 0.37
C GLU A 29 -4.18 4.54 0.84
N HIS A 30 -3.96 4.93 2.10
CA HIS A 30 -2.64 4.96 2.72
C HIS A 30 -2.45 3.77 3.65
N ARG A 31 -1.37 3.01 3.46
CA ARG A 31 -0.99 1.86 4.30
C ARG A 31 0.43 2.01 4.81
N ARG A 32 0.77 1.23 5.84
CA ARG A 32 2.15 1.13 6.34
C ARG A 32 2.94 -0.01 5.71
N THR A 33 2.29 -0.76 4.84
CA THR A 33 2.82 -1.96 4.18
C THR A 33 2.68 -1.80 2.67
N PRO A 34 3.60 -2.36 1.87
CA PRO A 34 3.50 -2.37 0.41
C PRO A 34 2.44 -3.35 -0.12
N MET A 35 1.74 -4.07 0.77
CA MET A 35 0.67 -4.98 0.39
C MET A 35 -0.54 -4.20 -0.13
N LEU A 36 -1.07 -4.64 -1.28
CA LEU A 36 -2.30 -4.11 -1.86
C LEU A 36 -3.43 -4.16 -0.82
N PRO A 37 -4.25 -3.09 -0.69
CA PRO A 37 -5.33 -3.08 0.28
C PRO A 37 -6.36 -4.20 0.03
N ALA A 38 -6.99 -4.66 1.11
CA ALA A 38 -8.01 -5.70 1.00
C ALA A 38 -9.18 -5.22 0.13
N GLY A 39 -9.65 -6.08 -0.78
CA GLY A 39 -10.73 -5.75 -1.72
C GLY A 39 -10.31 -4.91 -2.92
N TRP A 40 -9.04 -4.54 -3.04
CA TRP A 40 -8.51 -3.96 -4.28
C TRP A 40 -8.03 -5.06 -5.22
N ALA A 41 -8.02 -4.75 -6.52
CA ALA A 41 -7.52 -5.63 -7.58
C ALA A 41 -6.37 -4.94 -8.33
N THR A 42 -5.40 -5.73 -8.77
CA THR A 42 -4.37 -5.27 -9.72
C THR A 42 -4.61 -5.89 -11.09
N VAL A 43 -4.37 -5.10 -12.13
CA VAL A 43 -4.43 -5.53 -13.53
C VAL A 43 -3.10 -5.25 -14.17
N GLU A 44 -2.46 -6.30 -14.66
CA GLU A 44 -1.23 -6.19 -15.43
C GLU A 44 -1.59 -5.99 -16.91
N ALA A 45 -1.07 -4.94 -17.54
CA ALA A 45 -1.27 -4.70 -18.96
C ALA A 45 0.02 -4.17 -19.59
N ALA A 46 0.50 -4.90 -20.60
CA ALA A 46 1.82 -4.71 -21.22
C ALA A 46 2.94 -4.75 -20.16
N ASP A 47 3.45 -3.58 -19.77
CA ASP A 47 4.57 -3.43 -18.83
C ASP A 47 4.16 -2.68 -17.54
N ASP A 48 2.87 -2.39 -17.36
CA ASP A 48 2.34 -1.61 -16.25
C ASP A 48 1.43 -2.45 -15.33
N VAL A 49 1.41 -2.06 -14.05
CA VAL A 49 0.50 -2.60 -13.02
C VAL A 49 -0.48 -1.51 -12.61
N TYR A 50 -1.75 -1.72 -12.93
CA TYR A 50 -2.85 -0.83 -12.58
C TYR A 50 -3.55 -1.31 -11.32
N ALA A 51 -3.97 -0.39 -10.44
CA ALA A 51 -4.64 -0.72 -9.19
C ALA A 51 -6.07 -0.19 -9.19
N TYR A 52 -7.03 -1.00 -8.76
CA TYR A 52 -8.45 -0.66 -8.73
C TYR A 52 -9.02 -0.94 -7.34
N CYS A 53 -9.80 0.01 -6.80
CA CYS A 53 -10.56 -0.21 -5.58
C CYS A 53 -11.70 -1.21 -5.83
N GLY A 54 -12.26 -1.80 -4.78
CA GLY A 54 -13.29 -2.85 -4.93
C GLY A 54 -14.53 -2.43 -5.71
N GLU A 55 -14.86 -1.15 -5.74
CA GLU A 55 -15.99 -0.62 -6.53
C GLU A 55 -15.68 -0.50 -8.02
N CYS A 56 -14.40 -0.26 -8.35
CA CYS A 56 -13.94 -0.09 -9.73
C CYS A 56 -13.17 -1.30 -10.26
N ALA A 57 -13.00 -2.34 -9.43
CA ALA A 57 -12.30 -3.55 -9.82
C ALA A 57 -13.02 -4.16 -11.03
N PRO A 58 -12.34 -4.28 -12.18
CA PRO A 58 -12.93 -4.97 -13.32
C PRO A 58 -13.26 -6.40 -12.90
N VAL A 59 -14.38 -6.94 -13.38
CA VAL A 59 -14.68 -8.37 -13.25
C VAL A 59 -13.69 -9.11 -14.14
N LEU A 60 -12.48 -9.32 -13.63
CA LEU A 60 -11.50 -10.16 -14.28
C LEU A 60 -11.82 -11.61 -13.91
N PRO A 61 -11.76 -12.55 -14.87
CA PRO A 61 -11.75 -13.96 -14.53
C PRO A 61 -10.56 -14.18 -13.59
N ALA A 62 -10.82 -14.76 -12.42
CA ALA A 62 -9.79 -15.05 -11.44
C ALA A 62 -8.75 -15.98 -12.08
N GLY A 63 -7.59 -15.44 -12.43
CA GLY A 63 -6.48 -16.23 -12.97
C GLY A 63 -6.00 -15.75 -14.33
N SER A 64 -5.12 -14.75 -14.30
CA SER A 64 -4.09 -14.61 -15.32
C SER A 64 -2.80 -14.21 -14.62
N VAL A 65 -2.33 -15.14 -13.78
CA VAL A 65 -0.90 -15.26 -13.49
C VAL A 65 -0.45 -16.40 -14.39
N GLN A 66 0.31 -16.09 -15.43
CA GLN A 66 0.99 -17.09 -16.25
C GLN A 66 2.49 -16.97 -16.04
#